data_AF-V6F2W7-F1
#
_entry.id   AF-V6F2W7-F1
#
_cell.length_a   1.000
_cell.length_b   1.000
_cell.length_c   1.000
_cell.angle_alpha   90.00
_cell.angle_beta   90.00
_cell.angle_gamma   90.00
#
_symmetry.space_group_name_H-M   'P 1'
#
loop_
_entity.id
_entity.type
_entity.pdbx_description
1 polymer ?
#
loop_
_entity_poly.entity_id
_entity_poly.type
_entity_poly.pdbx_seq_one_letter_code
_entity_poly.pdbx_strand_id
1 'polypeptide(L)'
;MNLLDLLGDAAAIAANPIAGLAKVALDVAPDIASLFGDDAEKAVGKLADTVRAITGTDDPDKAREVLADPTLVFQLRSQAQTFAHEERMQQMAGALTTLTATLADRQNARARDSEFINAGRSNTRANALLVTAGVGIVGGIGFMVFGHVDGNTAVGGCIISVVTLLAGKFATAFDFEFGGSADSEQTRTLLAQAPPIGK
;
A
#
# COMPACT_ATOMS: atom_id res chain seq x y z
N MET A 1 -7.65 9.62 9.96
CA MET A 1 -8.53 10.25 10.96
C MET A 1 -8.56 9.28 12.13
N ASN A 2 -8.16 9.70 13.33
CA ASN A 2 -7.96 8.75 14.42
C ASN A 2 -9.30 8.30 15.01
N LEU A 3 -9.33 7.07 15.53
CA LEU A 3 -10.52 6.42 16.08
C LEU A 3 -11.17 7.23 17.21
N LEU A 4 -10.34 7.91 18.00
CA LEU A 4 -10.75 8.83 19.07
C LEU A 4 -11.33 10.16 18.54
N ASP A 5 -10.86 10.66 17.39
CA ASP A 5 -11.41 11.87 16.77
C ASP A 5 -12.78 11.59 16.14
N LEU A 6 -12.93 10.44 15.47
CA LEU A 6 -14.19 10.01 14.85
C LEU A 6 -15.30 9.78 15.91
N LEU A 7 -14.92 9.30 17.10
CA LEU A 7 -15.83 9.06 18.23
C LEU A 7 -15.84 10.19 19.27
N GLY A 8 -15.15 11.30 18.99
CA GLY A 8 -15.21 12.51 19.80
C GLY A 8 -16.43 13.38 19.50
N ASP A 9 -17.01 13.24 18.31
CA ASP A 9 -18.16 14.04 17.88
C ASP A 9 -19.47 13.50 18.47
N ALA A 10 -19.93 14.16 19.53
CA ALA A 10 -21.16 13.82 20.24
C ALA A 10 -22.40 13.83 19.33
N ALA A 11 -22.40 14.62 18.25
CA ALA A 11 -23.48 14.65 17.27
C ALA A 11 -23.49 13.41 16.37
N ALA A 12 -22.32 12.90 15.99
CA ALA A 12 -22.19 11.68 15.18
C ALA A 12 -22.56 10.41 15.98
N ILE A 13 -22.30 10.41 17.29
CA ILE A 13 -22.63 9.31 18.20
C ILE A 13 -24.13 9.25 18.51
N ALA A 14 -24.76 10.41 18.73
CA ALA A 14 -26.20 10.48 18.99
C ALA A 14 -27.04 10.11 17.74
N ALA A 15 -26.50 10.30 16.53
CA ALA A 15 -27.16 9.96 15.28
C ALA A 15 -26.87 8.53 14.77
N ASN A 16 -25.84 7.85 15.30
CA ASN A 16 -25.43 6.54 14.82
C ASN A 16 -25.20 5.53 15.97
N PRO A 17 -26.09 4.52 16.12
CA PRO A 17 -25.95 3.51 17.18
C PRO A 17 -24.65 2.71 17.07
N ILE A 18 -24.08 2.57 15.86
CA ILE A 18 -22.81 1.87 15.62
C ILE A 18 -21.64 2.65 16.25
N ALA A 19 -21.59 3.96 16.04
CA ALA A 19 -20.58 4.83 16.66
C ALA A 19 -20.73 4.85 18.19
N GLY A 20 -21.96 4.82 18.71
CA GLY A 20 -22.25 4.70 20.13
C GLY A 20 -21.70 3.41 20.75
N LEU A 21 -21.95 2.25 20.15
CA LEU A 21 -21.46 0.97 20.65
C LEU A 21 -19.93 0.87 20.61
N ALA A 22 -19.32 1.36 19.53
CA ALA A 22 -17.85 1.42 19.42
C ALA A 22 -17.22 2.33 20.49
N LYS A 23 -17.86 3.46 20.82
CA LYS A 23 -17.43 4.32 21.92
C LYS A 23 -17.51 3.61 23.26
N VAL A 24 -18.60 2.91 23.53
CA VAL A 24 -18.76 2.13 24.78
C VAL A 24 -17.66 1.08 24.91
N ALA A 25 -17.30 0.40 23.82
CA ALA A 25 -16.18 -0.55 23.80
C ALA A 25 -14.86 0.10 24.24
N LEU A 26 -14.58 1.31 23.74
CA LEU A 26 -13.33 2.03 24.01
C LEU A 26 -13.31 2.71 25.38
N ASP A 27 -14.45 3.16 25.88
CA ASP A 27 -14.57 3.71 27.23
C ASP A 27 -14.26 2.63 28.28
N VAL A 28 -14.70 1.39 28.03
CA VAL A 28 -14.53 0.25 28.95
C VAL A 28 -13.18 -0.44 28.75
N ALA A 29 -12.65 -0.47 27.53
CA ALA A 29 -11.38 -1.10 27.17
C ALA A 29 -10.57 -0.22 26.20
N PRO A 30 -9.94 0.85 26.70
CA PRO A 30 -9.21 1.82 25.86
C PRO A 30 -7.96 1.21 25.20
N ASP A 31 -7.43 0.14 25.78
CA ASP A 31 -6.30 -0.62 25.25
C ASP A 31 -6.58 -1.19 23.85
N ILE A 32 -7.84 -1.48 23.55
CA ILE A 32 -8.28 -2.01 22.25
C ILE A 32 -8.07 -1.00 21.12
N ALA A 33 -8.10 0.31 21.40
CA ALA A 33 -7.89 1.36 20.40
C ALA A 33 -6.56 1.18 19.65
N SER A 34 -5.51 0.79 20.38
CA SER A 34 -4.16 0.60 19.84
C SER A 34 -4.06 -0.58 18.87
N LEU A 35 -5.02 -1.52 18.90
CA LEU A 35 -4.98 -2.73 18.08
C LEU A 35 -5.33 -2.47 16.61
N PHE A 36 -6.15 -1.44 16.35
CA PHE A 36 -6.74 -1.15 15.04
C PHE A 36 -6.02 -0.03 14.26
N GLY A 37 -5.04 0.65 14.86
CA GLY A 37 -4.21 1.65 14.15
C GLY A 37 -5.01 2.81 13.55
N ASP A 38 -4.63 3.24 12.35
CA ASP A 38 -5.16 4.45 11.69
C ASP A 38 -6.49 4.24 10.95
N ASP A 39 -6.96 2.98 10.80
CA ASP A 39 -8.12 2.62 9.98
C ASP A 39 -9.43 2.66 10.82
N ALA A 40 -9.72 3.85 11.35
CA ALA A 40 -10.77 4.11 12.35
C ALA A 40 -12.18 3.65 11.93
N GLU A 41 -12.51 3.76 10.65
CA GLU A 41 -13.88 3.54 10.15
C GLU A 41 -14.25 2.05 10.16
N LYS A 42 -13.31 1.18 9.77
CA LYS A 42 -13.49 -0.28 9.87
C LYS A 42 -13.50 -0.74 11.32
N ALA A 43 -12.64 -0.16 12.14
CA ALA A 43 -12.53 -0.49 13.55
C ALA A 43 -13.82 -0.17 14.32
N VAL A 44 -14.47 0.96 14.02
CA VAL A 44 -15.78 1.33 14.59
C VAL A 44 -16.84 0.29 14.25
N GLY A 45 -16.94 -0.14 12.99
CA GLY A 45 -17.90 -1.18 12.59
C GLY A 45 -17.68 -2.49 13.33
N LYS A 46 -16.43 -2.96 13.38
CA LYS A 46 -16.10 -4.24 14.04
C LYS A 46 -16.28 -4.22 15.55
N LEU A 47 -15.93 -3.12 16.22
CA LEU A 47 -16.16 -2.96 17.65
C LEU A 47 -17.65 -2.93 17.97
N ALA A 48 -18.44 -2.21 17.18
CA ALA A 48 -19.88 -2.17 17.33
C ALA A 48 -20.53 -3.55 17.13
N ASP A 49 -20.11 -4.31 16.12
CA ASP A 49 -20.57 -5.68 15.87
C ASP A 49 -20.22 -6.61 17.04
N THR A 50 -19.01 -6.47 17.59
CA THR A 50 -18.53 -7.27 18.73
C THR A 50 -19.34 -6.96 19.99
N VAL A 51 -19.56 -5.67 20.29
CA VAL A 51 -20.39 -5.25 21.43
C VAL A 51 -21.82 -5.77 21.25
N ARG A 52 -22.40 -5.66 20.06
CA ARG A 52 -23.74 -6.18 19.76
C ARG A 52 -23.82 -7.69 19.93
N ALA A 53 -22.81 -8.44 19.49
CA ALA A 53 -22.76 -9.89 19.63
C ALA A 53 -22.69 -10.34 21.09
N ILE A 54 -22.00 -9.59 21.95
CA ILE A 54 -21.84 -9.91 23.38
C ILE A 54 -23.04 -9.44 24.20
N THR A 55 -23.54 -8.24 23.93
CA THR A 55 -24.59 -7.60 24.74
C THR A 55 -26.00 -7.85 24.23
N GLY A 56 -26.16 -8.27 22.97
CA GLY A 56 -27.46 -8.53 22.32
C GLY A 56 -28.29 -7.26 22.09
N THR A 57 -27.72 -6.08 22.24
CA THR A 57 -28.42 -4.80 22.12
C THR A 57 -27.69 -3.83 21.18
N ASP A 58 -28.47 -3.01 20.49
CA ASP A 58 -27.98 -1.91 19.66
C ASP A 58 -27.94 -0.57 20.42
N ASP A 59 -28.45 -0.58 21.66
CA ASP A 59 -28.58 0.58 22.53
C ASP A 59 -27.29 0.76 23.36
N PRO A 60 -26.53 1.87 23.15
CA PRO A 60 -25.25 2.08 23.80
C PRO A 60 -25.34 2.21 25.33
N ASP A 61 -26.43 2.75 25.87
CA ASP A 61 -26.57 2.89 27.31
C ASP A 61 -26.79 1.53 27.98
N LYS A 62 -27.61 0.68 27.37
CA LYS A 62 -27.81 -0.71 27.83
C LYS A 62 -26.57 -1.56 27.63
N ALA A 63 -25.84 -1.37 26.53
CA ALA A 63 -24.59 -2.06 26.29
C ALA A 63 -23.55 -1.74 27.38
N ARG A 64 -23.51 -0.49 27.85
CA ARG A 64 -22.61 -0.07 28.94
C ARG A 64 -22.97 -0.72 30.28
N GLU A 65 -24.26 -0.88 30.58
CA GLU A 65 -24.71 -1.58 31.79
C GLU A 65 -24.34 -3.06 31.75
N VAL A 66 -24.50 -3.73 30.60
CA VAL A 66 -24.13 -5.13 30.43
C VAL A 66 -22.61 -5.31 30.49
N LEU A 67 -21.84 -4.43 29.85
CA LEU A 67 -20.37 -4.43 29.88
C LEU A 67 -19.78 -3.93 31.20
N ALA A 68 -20.59 -3.67 32.23
CA ALA A 68 -20.09 -3.47 33.59
C ALA A 68 -19.57 -4.78 34.22
N ASP A 69 -19.99 -5.94 33.69
CA ASP A 69 -19.48 -7.24 34.13
C ASP A 69 -18.02 -7.48 33.64
N PRO A 70 -17.05 -7.67 34.56
CA PRO A 70 -15.65 -7.91 34.21
C PRO A 70 -15.43 -9.09 33.25
N THR A 71 -16.31 -10.10 33.29
CA THR A 71 -16.19 -11.28 32.43
C THR A 71 -16.53 -10.97 30.97
N LEU A 72 -17.53 -10.12 30.73
CA LEU A 72 -17.93 -9.70 29.39
C LEU A 72 -16.92 -8.71 28.79
N VAL A 73 -16.30 -7.86 29.62
CA VAL A 73 -15.18 -7.01 29.18
C VAL A 73 -13.98 -7.85 28.73
N PHE A 74 -13.68 -8.94 29.44
CA PHE A 74 -12.62 -9.85 29.02
C PHE A 74 -12.94 -10.54 27.69
N GLN A 75 -14.19 -10.96 27.48
CA GLN A 75 -14.64 -11.52 26.19
C GLN A 75 -14.54 -10.49 25.06
N LEU A 76 -14.94 -9.23 25.31
CA LEU A 76 -14.81 -8.14 24.35
C LEU A 76 -13.35 -7.94 23.95
N ARG A 77 -12.43 -7.88 24.92
CA ARG A 77 -10.98 -7.77 24.66
C ARG A 77 -10.48 -8.94 23.83
N SER A 78 -10.84 -10.18 24.21
CA SER A 78 -10.40 -11.38 23.52
C SER A 78 -10.88 -11.38 22.06
N GLN A 79 -12.15 -11.07 21.81
CA GLN A 79 -12.70 -11.01 20.45
C GLN A 79 -12.06 -9.88 19.64
N ALA A 80 -11.92 -8.68 20.20
CA ALA A 80 -11.26 -7.57 19.52
C ALA A 80 -9.80 -7.89 19.15
N GLN A 81 -9.07 -8.59 20.01
CA GLN A 81 -7.71 -9.07 19.71
C GLN A 81 -7.70 -10.09 18.57
N THR A 82 -8.64 -11.03 18.54
CA THR A 82 -8.71 -12.01 17.43
C THR A 82 -8.99 -11.34 16.10
N PHE A 83 -9.89 -10.34 16.05
CA PHE A 83 -10.17 -9.60 14.82
C PHE A 83 -8.96 -8.78 14.35
N ALA A 84 -8.32 -8.05 15.25
CA ALA A 84 -7.13 -7.28 14.90
C ALA A 84 -5.99 -8.20 14.41
N HIS A 85 -5.86 -9.40 14.97
CA HIS A 85 -4.88 -10.38 14.52
C HIS A 85 -5.21 -10.94 13.14
N GLU A 86 -6.47 -11.32 12.90
CA GLU A 86 -6.93 -11.83 11.61
C GLU A 86 -6.75 -10.78 10.50
N GLU A 87 -7.05 -9.51 10.79
CA GLU A 87 -6.87 -8.43 9.82
C GLU A 87 -5.39 -8.23 9.44
N ARG A 88 -4.48 -8.23 10.42
CA ARG A 88 -3.03 -8.17 10.13
C ARG A 88 -2.57 -9.34 9.29
N MET A 89 -3.08 -10.54 9.56
CA MET A 89 -2.76 -11.74 8.78
C MET A 89 -3.28 -11.62 7.34
N GLN A 90 -4.49 -11.09 7.14
CA GLN A 90 -5.06 -10.86 5.80
C GLN A 90 -4.26 -9.80 5.02
N GLN A 91 -3.88 -8.70 5.67
CA GLN A 91 -3.04 -7.66 5.05
C GLN A 91 -1.68 -8.25 4.62
N MET A 92 -1.06 -9.06 5.48
CA MET A 92 0.20 -9.73 5.17
C MET A 92 0.05 -10.73 4.03
N ALA A 93 -1.01 -11.55 4.03
CA ALA A 93 -1.29 -12.48 2.95
C ALA A 93 -1.50 -11.77 1.59
N GLY A 94 -2.18 -10.62 1.60
CA GLY A 94 -2.32 -9.76 0.43
C GLY A 94 -0.96 -9.27 -0.09
N ALA A 95 -0.12 -8.76 0.81
CA ALA A 95 1.24 -8.29 0.47
C ALA A 95 2.13 -9.43 -0.07
N LEU A 96 2.04 -10.63 0.50
CA LEU A 96 2.77 -11.80 -0.01
C LEU A 96 2.25 -12.23 -1.39
N THR A 97 0.95 -12.16 -1.63
CA THR A 97 0.35 -12.50 -2.93
C THR A 97 0.82 -11.55 -4.02
N THR A 98 0.87 -10.24 -3.75
CA THR A 98 1.38 -9.26 -4.71
C THR A 98 2.89 -9.41 -4.94
N LEU A 99 3.66 -9.68 -3.89
CA LEU A 99 5.09 -9.94 -4.01
C LEU A 99 5.38 -11.21 -4.82
N THR A 100 4.67 -12.30 -4.55
CA THR A 100 4.84 -13.55 -5.31
C THR A 100 4.45 -13.39 -6.77
N ALA A 101 3.38 -12.64 -7.07
CA ALA A 101 2.99 -12.32 -8.45
C ALA A 101 4.07 -11.49 -9.18
N THR A 102 4.65 -10.47 -8.52
CA THR A 102 5.71 -9.65 -9.12
C THR A 102 7.01 -10.43 -9.32
N LEU A 103 7.38 -11.30 -8.37
CA LEU A 103 8.52 -12.21 -8.51
C LEU A 103 8.31 -13.23 -9.64
N ALA A 104 7.10 -13.80 -9.76
CA ALA A 104 6.76 -14.74 -10.83
C ALA A 104 6.81 -14.06 -12.21
N ASP A 105 6.29 -12.84 -12.33
CA ASP A 105 6.36 -12.07 -13.59
C ASP A 105 7.82 -11.82 -14.02
N ARG A 106 8.69 -11.43 -13.08
CA ARG A 106 10.12 -11.26 -13.32
C ARG A 106 10.82 -12.58 -13.71
N GLN A 107 10.49 -13.68 -13.04
CA GLN A 107 11.03 -15.00 -13.37
C GLN A 107 10.61 -15.42 -14.78
N ASN A 108 9.35 -15.19 -15.15
CA ASN A 108 8.85 -15.45 -16.51
C ASN A 108 9.55 -14.55 -17.55
N ALA A 109 9.83 -13.28 -17.23
CA ALA A 109 10.60 -12.40 -18.12
C ALA A 109 12.03 -12.94 -18.36
N ARG A 110 12.73 -13.35 -17.30
CA ARG A 110 14.08 -13.93 -17.40
C ARG A 110 14.08 -15.30 -18.11
N ALA A 111 13.05 -16.11 -17.90
CA ALA A 111 12.87 -17.39 -18.60
C ALA A 111 12.66 -17.16 -20.11
N ARG A 112 11.86 -16.16 -20.48
CA ARG A 112 11.73 -15.77 -21.88
C ARG A 112 13.06 -15.31 -22.47
N ASP A 113 13.83 -14.50 -21.75
CA ASP A 113 15.12 -14.02 -22.26
C ASP A 113 16.13 -15.17 -22.44
N SER A 114 16.15 -16.14 -21.52
CA SER A 114 16.98 -17.34 -21.68
C SER A 114 16.54 -18.20 -22.87
N GLU A 115 15.24 -18.33 -23.12
CA GLU A 115 14.71 -18.98 -24.33
C GLU A 115 15.09 -18.24 -25.62
N PHE A 116 15.07 -16.91 -25.64
CA PHE A 116 15.52 -16.10 -26.78
C PHE A 116 17.02 -16.29 -27.08
N ILE A 117 17.86 -16.27 -26.04
CA ILE A 117 19.30 -16.51 -26.14
C ILE A 117 19.58 -17.94 -26.61
N ASN A 118 18.91 -18.94 -26.03
CA ASN A 118 19.04 -20.35 -26.41
C ASN A 118 18.55 -20.62 -27.84
N ALA A 119 17.57 -19.86 -28.32
CA ALA A 119 17.09 -19.90 -29.70
C ALA A 119 17.99 -19.13 -30.69
N GLY A 120 19.10 -18.53 -30.24
CA GLY A 120 20.03 -17.76 -31.06
C GLY A 120 19.44 -16.48 -31.65
N ARG A 121 18.31 -15.98 -31.11
CA ARG A 121 17.64 -14.76 -31.59
C ARG A 121 17.80 -13.64 -30.58
N SER A 122 18.35 -12.51 -31.02
CA SER A 122 18.35 -11.28 -30.22
C SER A 122 17.04 -10.52 -30.40
N ASN A 123 16.57 -9.86 -29.34
CA ASN A 123 15.36 -9.03 -29.39
C ASN A 123 15.67 -7.68 -30.07
N THR A 124 15.83 -7.71 -31.40
CA THR A 124 16.16 -6.54 -32.23
C THR A 124 15.18 -5.39 -32.05
N ARG A 125 13.92 -5.66 -31.66
CA ARG A 125 12.90 -4.66 -31.38
C ARG A 125 13.23 -3.83 -30.14
N ALA A 126 13.71 -4.46 -29.07
CA ALA A 126 14.11 -3.76 -27.85
C ALA A 126 15.36 -2.90 -28.09
N ASN A 127 16.35 -3.45 -28.82
CA ASN A 127 17.57 -2.73 -29.18
C ASN A 127 17.27 -1.53 -30.09
N ALA A 128 16.40 -1.70 -31.10
CA ALA A 128 15.99 -0.60 -31.97
C ALA A 128 15.28 0.52 -31.20
N LEU A 129 14.44 0.18 -30.21
CA LEU A 129 13.74 1.16 -29.38
C LEU A 129 14.72 1.93 -28.48
N LEU A 130 15.68 1.25 -27.85
CA LEU A 130 16.70 1.89 -27.01
C LEU A 130 17.59 2.84 -27.81
N VAL A 131 18.06 2.40 -28.98
CA VAL A 131 18.86 3.23 -29.89
C VAL A 131 18.05 4.44 -30.36
N THR A 132 16.79 4.24 -30.75
CA THR A 132 15.92 5.35 -31.20
C THR A 132 15.65 6.35 -30.08
N ALA A 133 15.43 5.89 -28.85
CA ALA A 133 15.24 6.77 -27.69
C ALA A 133 16.52 7.56 -27.36
N GLY A 134 17.68 6.90 -27.38
CA GLY A 134 18.97 7.57 -27.16
C GLY A 134 19.29 8.63 -28.23
N VAL A 135 19.07 8.29 -29.50
CA VAL A 135 19.23 9.24 -30.61
C VAL A 135 18.24 10.41 -30.50
N GLY A 136 17.00 10.15 -30.08
CA GLY A 136 15.99 11.19 -29.87
C GLY A 136 16.37 12.18 -28.75
N ILE A 137 16.95 11.70 -27.65
CA ILE A 137 17.45 12.56 -26.56
C ILE A 137 18.61 13.43 -27.04
N VAL A 138 19.63 12.82 -27.64
CA VAL A 138 20.81 13.55 -28.14
C VAL A 138 20.40 14.54 -29.24
N GLY A 139 19.48 14.13 -30.13
CA GLY A 139 18.95 14.97 -31.20
C GLY A 139 18.13 16.16 -30.69
N GLY A 140 17.27 15.95 -29.69
CA GLY A 140 16.49 17.03 -29.07
C GLY A 140 17.37 18.06 -28.36
N ILE A 141 18.36 17.59 -27.59
CA ILE A 141 19.34 18.48 -26.94
C ILE A 141 20.18 19.20 -27.99
N GLY A 142 20.68 18.49 -29.00
CA GLY A 142 21.46 19.06 -30.10
C GLY A 142 20.68 20.12 -30.87
N PHE A 143 19.39 19.89 -31.15
CA PHE A 143 18.55 20.87 -31.84
C PHE A 143 18.34 22.14 -31.00
N MET A 144 18.22 22.05 -29.68
CA MET A 144 18.15 23.24 -28.83
C MET A 144 19.46 24.02 -28.81
N VAL A 145 20.59 23.32 -28.69
CA VAL A 145 21.93 23.93 -28.65
C VAL A 145 22.29 24.59 -29.99
N PHE A 146 22.20 23.85 -31.09
CA PHE A 146 22.57 24.36 -32.41
C PHE A 146 21.51 25.30 -33.01
N GLY A 147 20.24 25.07 -32.72
CA GLY A 147 19.13 25.94 -33.14
C GLY A 147 18.96 27.19 -32.28
N HIS A 148 19.73 27.34 -31.20
CA HIS A 148 19.63 28.45 -30.24
C HIS A 148 18.20 28.62 -29.71
N VAL A 149 17.50 27.50 -29.51
CA VAL A 149 16.12 27.48 -29.05
C VAL A 149 16.12 27.54 -27.52
N ASP A 150 15.62 28.63 -26.96
CA ASP A 150 15.46 28.79 -25.52
C ASP A 150 14.36 27.86 -24.99
N GLY A 151 14.64 27.20 -23.86
CA GLY A 151 13.71 26.29 -23.18
C GLY A 151 12.45 26.97 -22.67
N ASN A 152 12.45 28.30 -22.53
CA ASN A 152 11.26 29.05 -22.13
C ASN A 152 10.30 29.37 -23.30
N THR A 153 10.65 28.97 -24.53
CA THR A 153 9.77 29.10 -25.70
C THR A 153 8.82 27.91 -25.80
N ALA A 154 7.68 28.07 -26.48
CA ALA A 154 6.75 26.96 -26.72
C ALA A 154 7.42 25.77 -27.45
N VAL A 155 8.35 26.05 -28.37
CA VAL A 155 9.12 25.04 -29.10
C VAL A 155 10.12 24.35 -28.17
N GLY A 156 10.85 25.12 -27.35
CA GLY A 156 11.78 24.58 -26.36
C GLY A 156 11.10 23.72 -25.30
N GLY A 157 9.95 24.16 -24.78
CA GLY A 157 9.13 23.40 -23.83
C GLY A 157 8.61 22.07 -24.41
N CYS A 158 8.23 22.05 -25.69
CA CYS A 158 7.86 20.80 -26.37
C CYS A 158 9.04 19.84 -26.49
N ILE A 159 10.21 20.34 -26.87
CA ILE A 159 11.42 19.51 -27.01
C ILE A 159 11.84 18.94 -25.65
N ILE A 160 11.86 19.77 -24.60
CA ILE A 160 12.19 19.33 -23.24
C ILE A 160 11.21 18.23 -22.80
N SER A 161 9.91 18.41 -23.01
CA SER A 161 8.89 17.41 -22.63
C SER A 161 9.12 16.06 -23.30
N VAL A 162 9.45 16.05 -24.60
CA VAL A 162 9.75 14.83 -25.36
C VAL A 162 11.05 14.19 -24.87
N VAL A 163 12.10 14.99 -24.65
CA VAL A 163 13.39 14.50 -24.14
C VAL A 163 13.25 13.90 -22.74
N THR A 164 12.49 14.53 -21.84
CA THR A 164 12.21 14.02 -20.50
C THR A 164 11.44 12.70 -20.54
N LEU A 165 10.43 12.59 -21.41
CA LEU A 165 9.68 11.34 -21.60
C LEU A 165 10.61 10.20 -22.05
N LEU A 166 11.47 10.46 -23.04
CA LEU A 166 12.42 9.48 -23.56
C LEU A 166 13.48 9.10 -22.51
N ALA A 167 13.98 10.08 -21.74
CA ALA A 167 14.94 9.85 -20.67
C ALA A 167 14.36 8.93 -19.57
N GLY A 168 13.09 9.10 -19.21
CA GLY A 168 12.41 8.21 -18.26
C GLY A 168 12.37 6.75 -18.73
N LYS A 169 12.11 6.52 -20.03
CA LYS A 169 12.14 5.16 -20.62
C LYS A 169 13.54 4.57 -20.67
N PHE A 170 14.56 5.40 -20.92
CA PHE A 170 15.96 4.99 -20.89
C PHE A 170 16.39 4.56 -19.48
N ALA A 171 16.00 5.32 -18.45
CA ALA A 171 16.26 4.98 -17.05
C ALA A 171 15.65 3.62 -16.68
N THR A 172 14.39 3.37 -17.05
CA THR A 172 13.74 2.06 -16.80
C THR A 172 14.47 0.89 -17.49
N ALA A 173 14.95 1.09 -18.72
CA ALA A 173 15.72 0.07 -19.43
C ALA A 173 17.10 -0.17 -18.79
N PHE A 174 17.74 0.89 -18.29
CA PHE A 174 19.01 0.78 -17.56
C PHE A 174 18.83 0.08 -16.21
N ASP A 175 17.77 0.41 -15.47
CA ASP A 175 17.43 -0.24 -14.19
C ASP A 175 17.12 -1.73 -14.36
N PHE A 176 16.54 -2.12 -15.50
CA PHE A 176 16.30 -3.51 -15.86
C PHE A 176 17.60 -4.27 -16.13
N GLU A 177 18.51 -3.71 -16.93
CA GLU A 177 19.75 -4.37 -17.34
C GLU A 177 20.79 -4.43 -16.21
N PHE A 178 20.90 -3.37 -15.42
CA PHE A 178 21.92 -3.24 -14.37
C PHE A 178 21.40 -3.49 -12.95
N GLY A 179 20.10 -3.77 -12.79
CA GLY A 179 19.49 -4.10 -11.51
C GLY A 179 19.57 -2.93 -10.54
N GLY A 180 18.62 -2.00 -10.63
CA GLY A 180 18.58 -0.81 -9.77
C GLY A 180 18.60 -1.13 -8.26
N SER A 181 19.34 -0.31 -7.50
CA SER A 181 19.46 -0.36 -6.04
C SER A 181 18.13 -0.28 -5.29
N ALA A 182 17.09 0.28 -5.91
CA ALA A 182 15.74 0.40 -5.36
C ALA A 182 15.10 -0.95 -4.98
N ASP A 183 15.41 -2.04 -5.71
CA ASP A 183 14.86 -3.37 -5.45
C ASP A 183 15.40 -3.96 -4.13
N SER A 184 16.66 -3.63 -3.81
CA SER A 184 17.29 -4.03 -2.55
C SER A 184 16.78 -3.25 -1.34
N GLU A 185 16.37 -1.99 -1.54
CA GLU A 185 15.74 -1.19 -0.49
C GLU A 185 14.32 -1.69 -0.21
N GLN A 186 13.53 -1.96 -1.25
CA GLN A 186 12.17 -2.49 -1.08
C GLN A 186 12.16 -3.88 -0.45
N THR A 187 13.08 -4.76 -0.87
CA THR A 187 13.27 -6.08 -0.24
C THR A 187 13.73 -5.96 1.22
N ARG A 188 14.64 -5.03 1.54
CA ARG A 188 15.09 -4.78 2.92
C ARG A 188 13.97 -4.24 3.80
N THR A 189 13.15 -3.32 3.30
CA THR A 189 12.00 -2.79 4.05
C THR A 189 10.98 -3.88 4.34
N LEU A 190 10.72 -4.77 3.38
CA LEU A 190 9.81 -5.91 3.59
C LEU A 190 10.39 -6.95 4.55
N LEU A 191 11.69 -7.24 4.47
CA LEU A 191 12.37 -8.15 5.42
C LEU A 191 12.45 -7.55 6.83
N ALA A 192 12.59 -6.24 6.96
CA ALA A 192 12.57 -5.54 8.25
C ALA A 192 11.19 -5.56 8.91
N GLN A 193 10.12 -5.72 8.13
CA GLN A 193 8.75 -5.86 8.62
C GLN A 193 8.36 -7.31 8.93
N ALA A 194 9.20 -8.30 8.56
CA ALA A 194 8.94 -9.70 8.86
C ALA A 194 9.27 -10.02 10.34
N PRO A 195 8.39 -10.72 11.09
CA PRO A 195 8.72 -11.19 12.43
C PRO A 195 9.95 -12.12 12.37
N PRO A 196 10.84 -12.10 13.38
CA PRO A 196 11.96 -13.02 13.43
C PRO A 196 11.43 -14.46 13.41
N ILE A 197 11.85 -15.23 12.40
CA ILE A 197 11.59 -16.67 12.35
C ILE A 197 12.38 -17.27 13.52
N GLY A 198 11.68 -17.55 14.62
CA GLY A 198 12.23 -18.27 15.77
C GLY A 198 12.77 -19.62 15.31
N LYS A 199 14.00 -19.92 15.73
CA LYS A 199 14.54 -21.29 15.67
C LYS A 199 13.88 -22.15 16.75
#